data_AF-A0A2S4Y8R8-F1
#
_entry.id   AF-A0A2S4Y8R8-F1
#
_cell.length_a   1.000
_cell.length_b   1.000
_cell.length_c   1.000
_cell.angle_alpha   90.00
_cell.angle_beta   90.00
_cell.angle_gamma   90.00
#
_symmetry.space_group_name_H-M   'P 1'
#
loop_
_entity.id
_entity.type
_entity.pdbx_description
1 polymer ?
#
loop_
_entity_poly.entity_id
_entity_poly.type
_entity_poly.pdbx_seq_one_letter_code
_entity_poly.pdbx_strand_id
1 'polypeptide(L)'
;MTRSPEISQAIFEDVKAVVVVTLDIEDQAKDFGPETGLYGSLPELDSLTVVKLIVALQKRFGIEIETEEIGGDTFDTLGRLAAFVESRVR
;
A
#
# COMPACT_ATOMS: atom_id res chain seq x y z
N MET A 1 0.12 9.44 -25.48
CA MET A 1 0.37 9.83 -24.08
C MET A 1 0.38 8.55 -23.26
N THR A 2 1.39 8.43 -22.42
CA THR A 2 2.05 7.22 -21.92
C THR A 2 1.12 6.27 -21.17
N ARG A 3 1.04 5.01 -21.62
CA ARG A 3 0.59 3.89 -20.76
C ARG A 3 1.71 3.61 -19.75
N SER A 4 1.70 4.37 -18.65
CA SER A 4 2.37 3.98 -17.41
C SER A 4 1.84 2.61 -16.96
N PRO A 5 2.62 1.79 -16.24
CA PRO A 5 2.16 0.46 -15.78
C PRO A 5 0.76 0.60 -15.19
N GLU A 6 -0.23 -0.02 -15.84
CA GLU A 6 -1.65 0.26 -15.63
C GLU A 6 -2.11 -0.41 -14.32
N ILE A 7 -1.63 0.10 -13.18
CA ILE A 7 -2.24 -0.24 -11.89
C ILE A 7 -3.70 0.17 -12.00
N SER A 8 -4.58 -0.77 -11.74
CA SER A 8 -6.01 -0.56 -11.70
C SER A 8 -6.30 0.54 -10.70
N GLN A 9 -6.85 1.67 -11.16
CA GLN A 9 -7.18 2.82 -10.31
C GLN A 9 -7.99 2.39 -9.08
N ALA A 10 -8.87 1.41 -9.22
CA ALA A 10 -9.62 0.82 -8.10
C ALA A 10 -8.71 0.17 -7.05
N ILE A 11 -7.74 -0.65 -7.45
CA ILE A 11 -6.81 -1.29 -6.52
C ILE A 11 -5.94 -0.24 -5.83
N PHE A 12 -5.44 0.75 -6.58
CA PHE A 12 -4.66 1.84 -5.98
C PHE A 12 -5.46 2.59 -4.90
N GLU A 13 -6.69 2.99 -5.19
CA GLU A 13 -7.55 3.69 -4.23
C GLU A 13 -7.88 2.81 -3.01
N ASP A 14 -8.12 1.51 -3.19
CA ASP A 14 -8.36 0.58 -2.07
C ASP A 14 -7.11 0.39 -1.20
N VAL A 15 -5.93 0.21 -1.80
CA VAL A 15 -4.67 0.09 -1.05
C VAL A 15 -4.40 1.38 -0.29
N LYS A 16 -4.58 2.54 -0.94
CA LYS A 16 -4.48 3.85 -0.30
C LYS A 16 -5.44 3.96 0.89
N ALA A 17 -6.70 3.59 0.73
CA ALA A 17 -7.69 3.59 1.79
C ALA A 17 -7.27 2.72 2.98
N VAL A 18 -6.77 1.50 2.72
CA VAL A 18 -6.28 0.61 3.77
C VAL A 18 -5.08 1.20 4.51
N VAL A 19 -4.14 1.80 3.79
CA VAL A 19 -2.96 2.47 4.38
C VAL A 19 -3.38 3.61 5.30
N VAL A 20 -4.23 4.52 4.82
CA VAL A 20 -4.60 5.71 5.60
C VAL A 20 -5.49 5.38 6.80
N VAL A 21 -6.36 4.36 6.69
CA VAL A 21 -7.16 3.87 7.81
C VAL A 21 -6.28 3.17 8.85
N THR A 22 -5.28 2.38 8.40
CA THR A 22 -4.39 1.66 9.32
C THR A 22 -3.49 2.63 10.12
N LEU A 23 -3.11 3.74 9.49
CA LEU A 23 -2.23 4.76 10.06
C LEU A 23 -2.99 5.94 10.68
N ASP A 24 -4.33 5.95 10.67
CA ASP A 24 -5.17 7.05 11.17
C ASP A 24 -4.86 8.42 10.51
N ILE A 25 -4.49 8.41 9.21
CA ILE A 25 -4.11 9.59 8.42
C ILE A 25 -5.04 9.85 7.23
N GLU A 26 -6.32 9.53 7.39
CA GLU A 26 -7.36 9.68 6.36
C GLU A 26 -7.45 11.11 5.80
N ASP A 27 -7.16 12.14 6.60
CA ASP A 27 -7.17 13.54 6.15
C ASP A 27 -6.11 13.84 5.07
N GLN A 28 -4.98 13.12 5.13
CA GLN A 28 -3.85 13.28 4.20
C GLN A 28 -3.95 12.36 2.98
N ALA A 29 -4.92 11.44 2.95
CA ALA A 29 -5.10 10.46 1.87
C ALA A 29 -5.26 11.08 0.48
N LYS A 30 -5.79 12.30 0.40
CA LYS A 30 -5.98 13.06 -0.84
C LYS A 30 -4.67 13.52 -1.48
N ASP A 31 -3.61 13.67 -0.68
CA ASP A 31 -2.29 14.10 -1.12
C ASP A 31 -1.39 12.92 -1.51
N PHE A 32 -1.83 11.70 -1.19
CA PHE A 32 -1.06 10.49 -1.44
C PHE A 32 -1.20 10.04 -2.90
N GLY A 33 -0.06 9.98 -3.58
CA GLY A 33 0.10 9.50 -4.94
C GLY A 33 1.00 8.26 -5.03
N PRO A 34 1.20 7.72 -6.24
CA PRO A 34 2.04 6.54 -6.45
C PRO A 34 3.52 6.78 -6.10
N GLU A 35 3.97 8.04 -6.14
CA GLU A 35 5.33 8.45 -5.80
C GLU A 35 5.49 8.81 -4.31
N THR A 36 4.40 8.78 -3.52
CA THR A 36 4.45 9.07 -2.09
C THR A 36 5.20 7.97 -1.36
N GLY A 37 6.27 8.37 -0.68
CA GLY A 37 7.05 7.47 0.17
C GLY A 37 6.26 7.06 1.41
N LEU A 38 6.22 5.77 1.74
CA LEU A 38 5.57 5.29 2.97
C LEU A 38 6.63 5.05 4.05
N TYR A 39 7.62 4.22 3.78
CA TYR A 39 8.68 3.89 4.72
C TYR A 39 9.65 5.06 4.88
N GLY A 40 9.92 5.47 6.13
CA GLY A 40 10.81 6.60 6.46
C GLY A 40 10.19 8.00 6.29
N SER A 41 9.16 8.14 5.45
CA SER A 41 8.40 9.40 5.30
C SER A 41 7.23 9.50 6.28
N LEU A 42 6.59 8.37 6.62
CA LEU A 42 5.49 8.33 7.58
C LEU A 42 6.00 7.83 8.94
N PRO A 43 5.99 8.67 9.98
CA PRO A 43 6.39 8.25 11.33
C PRO A 43 5.47 7.15 11.90
N GLU A 44 4.21 7.10 11.47
CA GLU A 44 3.23 6.12 11.94
C GLU A 44 3.47 4.69 11.41
N LEU A 45 4.28 4.55 10.35
CA LEU A 45 4.58 3.27 9.71
C LEU A 45 5.72 2.54 10.46
N ASP A 46 5.45 2.13 11.70
CA ASP A 46 6.34 1.34 12.53
C ASP A 46 6.30 -0.16 12.21
N SER A 47 7.25 -0.93 12.73
CA SER A 47 7.30 -2.40 12.57
C SER A 47 6.02 -3.13 12.98
N LEU A 48 5.28 -2.60 13.97
CA LEU A 48 3.99 -3.17 14.39
C LEU A 48 2.86 -2.80 13.42
N THR A 49 2.88 -1.59 12.89
CA THR A 49 1.84 -1.08 11.98
C THR A 49 1.97 -1.70 10.59
N VAL A 50 3.20 -2.00 10.15
CA VAL A 50 3.47 -2.78 8.93
C VAL A 50 2.74 -4.13 8.97
N VAL A 51 2.82 -4.86 10.09
CA VAL A 51 2.12 -6.14 10.24
C VAL A 51 0.60 -5.94 10.18
N LYS A 52 0.06 -4.92 10.86
CA LYS A 52 -1.37 -4.59 10.79
C LYS A 52 -1.82 -4.26 9.37
N LEU A 53 -1.00 -3.50 8.64
CA LEU A 53 -1.27 -3.09 7.27
C LEU A 53 -1.32 -4.31 6.34
N ILE A 54 -0.34 -5.20 6.45
CA ILE A 54 -0.30 -6.45 5.69
C ILE A 54 -1.55 -7.30 5.98
N VAL A 55 -1.93 -7.45 7.25
CA VAL A 55 -3.16 -8.18 7.63
C VAL A 55 -4.42 -7.51 7.08
N ALA A 56 -4.48 -6.18 7.10
CA ALA A 56 -5.62 -5.42 6.57
C ALA A 56 -5.74 -5.58 5.04
N LEU A 57 -4.62 -5.54 4.31
CA LEU A 57 -4.58 -5.80 2.87
C LEU A 57 -5.03 -7.23 2.54
N GLN A 58 -4.50 -8.22 3.26
CA GLN A 58 -4.91 -9.63 3.10
C GLN A 58 -6.42 -9.79 3.30
N LYS A 59 -6.99 -9.21 4.35
CA LYS A 59 -8.43 -9.26 4.62
C LYS A 59 -9.27 -8.50 3.58
N ARG A 60 -8.78 -7.36 3.10
CA ARG A 60 -9.51 -6.51 2.15
C ARG A 60 -9.59 -7.14 0.77
N PHE A 61 -8.47 -7.69 0.30
CA PHE A 61 -8.33 -8.24 -1.04
C PHE A 61 -8.51 -9.77 -1.09
N GLY A 62 -8.55 -10.44 0.06
CA GLY A 62 -8.66 -11.89 0.15
C GLY A 62 -7.38 -12.62 -0.32
N ILE A 63 -6.23 -11.97 -0.21
CA ILE A 63 -4.92 -12.50 -0.62
C ILE A 63 -4.11 -12.93 0.60
N GLU A 64 -3.12 -13.79 0.39
CA GLU A 64 -2.14 -14.16 1.42
C GLU A 64 -0.82 -13.43 1.10
N ILE A 65 -0.26 -12.77 2.11
CA ILE A 65 0.96 -11.99 1.97
C ILE A 65 1.87 -12.33 3.16
N GLU A 66 3.03 -12.91 2.86
CA GLU A 66 4.05 -13.17 3.87
C GLU A 66 4.93 -11.93 4.06
N THR A 67 5.28 -11.63 5.31
CA THR A 67 6.20 -10.52 5.64
C THR A 67 7.58 -10.70 5.03
N GLU A 68 7.96 -11.93 4.67
CA GLU A 68 9.21 -12.26 4.01
C GLU A 68 9.16 -11.97 2.49
N GLU A 69 7.97 -12.03 1.88
CA GLU A 69 7.75 -11.72 0.45
C GLU A 69 7.68 -10.21 0.19
N ILE A 70 7.15 -9.45 1.15
CA ILE A 70 7.17 -7.99 1.10
C ILE A 70 8.50 -7.49 1.68
N GLY A 71 9.43 -7.15 0.79
CA GLY A 71 10.66 -6.44 1.17
C GLY A 71 10.42 -4.98 1.53
N GLY A 72 11.40 -4.35 2.21
CA GLY A 72 11.37 -2.93 2.54
C GLY A 72 11.16 -2.01 1.33
N ASP A 73 11.66 -2.42 0.15
CA ASP A 73 11.46 -1.73 -1.13
C ASP A 73 9.99 -1.66 -1.58
N THR A 74 9.13 -2.60 -1.18
CA THR A 74 7.69 -2.57 -1.52
C THR A 74 6.95 -1.52 -0.71
N PHE A 75 7.40 -1.28 0.52
CA PHE A 75 6.93 -0.18 1.38
C PHE A 75 7.64 1.14 1.09
N ASP A 76 8.54 1.19 0.12
CA ASP A 76 9.22 2.43 -0.22
C ASP A 76 8.21 3.49 -0.68
N THR A 77 7.30 3.12 -1.59
CA THR A 77 6.22 4.00 -2.06
C THR A 77 4.86 3.31 -2.13
N LEU A 78 3.80 4.10 -2.05
CA LEU A 78 2.42 3.62 -2.17
C LEU A 78 2.15 2.94 -3.53
N GLY A 79 2.74 3.45 -4.61
CA GLY A 79 2.61 2.85 -5.93
C GLY A 79 3.20 1.44 -6.01
N ARG A 80 4.33 1.19 -5.36
CA ARG A 80 4.94 -0.15 -5.31
C ARG A 80 4.07 -1.14 -4.51
N LEU A 81 3.56 -0.71 -3.36
CA LEU A 81 2.63 -1.51 -2.57
C LEU A 81 1.37 -1.86 -3.37
N ALA A 82 0.77 -0.89 -4.07
CA ALA A 82 -0.40 -1.12 -4.89
C ALA A 82 -0.12 -2.07 -6.07
N ALA A 83 1.01 -1.92 -6.75
CA ALA A 83 1.43 -2.82 -7.82
C ALA A 83 1.64 -4.27 -7.32
N PHE A 84 2.21 -4.43 -6.12
CA PHE A 84 2.37 -5.75 -5.50
C PHE A 84 1.03 -6.41 -5.21
N VAL A 85 0.09 -5.68 -4.61
CA VAL A 85 -1.26 -6.18 -4.30
C VAL A 85 -2.00 -6.56 -5.59
N GLU A 86 -1.95 -5.71 -6.62
CA GLU A 86 -2.55 -6.02 -7.92
C GLU A 86 -2.02 -7.34 -8.49
N SER A 87 -0.71 -7.55 -8.43
CA SER A 87 -0.08 -8.78 -8.92
C SER A 87 -0.55 -10.04 -8.19
N ARG A 88 -1.11 -9.93 -6.98
CA ARG A 88 -1.64 -11.04 -6.18
C ARG A 88 -3.12 -11.30 -6.39
N VAL A 89 -3.88 -10.24 -6.69
CA VAL A 89 -5.34 -10.31 -6.90
C VAL A 89 -5.69 -10.83 -8.29
N ARG A 90 -4.77 -10.68 -9.25
CA ARG A 90 -4.94 -11.11 -10.65
C ARG A 90 -4.67 -12.60 -10.86
#